data_AF-A1RVQ6-F1
#
_entry.id   AF-A1RVQ6-F1
#
_cell.length_a   1.000
_cell.length_b   1.000
_cell.length_c   1.000
_cell.angle_alpha   90.00
_cell.angle_beta   90.00
_cell.angle_gamma   90.00
#
_symmetry.space_group_name_H-M   'P 1'
#
loop_
_entity.id
_entity.type
_entity.pdbx_description
1 polymer ?
#
loop_
_entity_poly.entity_id
_entity_poly.type
_entity_poly.pdbx_seq_one_letter_code
_entity_poly.pdbx_strand_id
1 'polypeptide(L)'
;MDISTNSIDELVLEYFRRLDERGLSEWIDKVFPTSSTLERVRELAGLSAEEAVERLANEIVNKIAVDVAAEVVRAPAETATWLLARRIALWYLQLAVELGVVRTRR
;
A
#
# COMPACT_ATOMS: atom_id res chain seq x y z
N MET A 1 14.62 9.38 -10.64
CA MET A 1 13.19 9.20 -10.95
C MET A 1 12.45 9.63 -9.70
N ASP A 2 11.95 10.86 -9.69
CA ASP A 2 11.09 11.36 -8.62
C ASP A 2 9.75 10.63 -8.74
N ILE A 3 9.51 9.67 -7.85
CA ILE A 3 8.16 9.16 -7.62
C ILE A 3 7.41 10.35 -7.02
N SER A 4 6.54 10.98 -7.81
CA SER A 4 5.74 12.09 -7.32
C SER A 4 4.95 11.60 -6.10
N THR A 5 5.29 12.08 -4.91
CA THR A 5 4.57 11.83 -3.66
C THR A 5 3.16 12.47 -3.64
N ASN A 6 2.69 13.01 -4.76
CA ASN A 6 1.33 13.50 -4.91
C ASN A 6 0.27 12.38 -4.96
N SER A 7 0.67 11.12 -5.12
CA SER A 7 -0.25 9.97 -5.25
C SER A 7 -0.34 9.07 -4.03
N ILE A 8 0.51 9.30 -3.03
CA ILE A 8 0.51 8.48 -1.82
C ILE A 8 -0.55 9.01 -0.84
N ASP A 9 -1.36 8.09 -0.35
CA ASP A 9 -2.41 8.37 0.61
C ASP A 9 -1.83 8.96 1.91
N GLU A 10 -2.50 9.97 2.48
CA GLU A 10 -2.00 10.68 3.68
C GLU A 10 -1.79 9.74 4.88
N LEU A 11 -2.62 8.70 5.06
CA LEU A 11 -2.42 7.72 6.14
C LEU A 11 -1.21 6.82 5.88
N VAL A 12 -0.93 6.50 4.61
CA VAL A 12 0.26 5.71 4.24
C VAL A 12 1.53 6.54 4.47
N LEU A 13 1.50 7.84 4.12
CA LEU A 13 2.58 8.77 4.44
C LEU A 13 2.81 8.89 5.95
N GLU A 14 1.74 9.08 6.71
CA GLU A 14 1.83 9.18 8.17
C GLU A 14 2.41 7.90 8.77
N TYR A 15 1.98 6.73 8.29
CA TYR A 15 2.53 5.46 8.71
C TYR A 15 4.04 5.34 8.43
N PHE A 16 4.50 5.71 7.23
CA PHE A 16 5.93 5.71 6.91
C PHE A 16 6.72 6.69 7.78
N ARG A 17 6.17 7.88 8.02
CA ARG A 17 6.78 8.85 8.92
C ARG A 17 6.94 8.29 10.34
N ARG A 18 5.91 7.64 10.88
CA ARG A 18 5.97 7.02 12.22
C ARG A 18 6.95 5.84 12.30
N LEU A 19 7.11 5.08 11.22
CA LEU A 19 8.13 4.04 11.17
C LEU A 19 9.53 4.64 11.18
N ASP A 20 9.77 5.67 10.37
CA ASP A 20 11.07 6.33 10.27
C ASP A 20 11.48 7.01 11.58
N GLU A 21 10.55 7.73 12.23
CA GLU A 21 10.74 8.33 13.56
C GLU A 21 11.15 7.31 14.64
N ARG A 22 10.84 6.02 14.43
CA ARG A 22 11.16 4.90 15.34
C ARG A 22 12.36 4.08 14.92
N GLY A 23 13.02 4.43 13.81
CA GLY A 23 14.11 3.64 13.24
C GLY A 23 13.65 2.28 12.69
N LEU A 24 12.36 2.15 12.35
CA LEU A 24 11.75 0.92 11.85
C LEU A 24 11.70 0.91 10.30
N SER A 25 12.70 1.49 9.64
CA SER A 25 12.73 1.65 8.18
C SER A 25 12.67 0.31 7.42
N GLU A 26 13.10 -0.80 8.04
CA GLU A 26 12.93 -2.15 7.48
C GLU A 26 11.46 -2.52 7.20
N TRP A 27 10.52 -1.95 7.94
CA TRP A 27 9.09 -2.16 7.72
C TRP A 27 8.57 -1.36 6.54
N ILE A 28 9.18 -0.20 6.27
CA ILE A 28 8.91 0.59 5.06
C ILE A 28 9.33 -0.24 3.84
N ASP A 29 10.54 -0.81 3.86
CA ASP A 29 11.06 -1.62 2.75
C ASP A 29 10.17 -2.83 2.43
N LYS A 30 9.57 -3.45 3.44
CA LYS A 30 8.65 -4.59 3.24
C LYS A 30 7.38 -4.21 2.46
N VAL A 31 6.92 -2.98 2.59
CA VAL A 31 5.68 -2.49 1.95
C VAL A 31 5.95 -1.51 0.80
N PHE A 32 7.19 -1.16 0.53
CA PHE A 32 7.49 -0.31 -0.61
C PHE A 32 7.28 -1.10 -1.91
N PRO A 33 6.59 -0.54 -2.92
CA PRO A 33 6.31 -1.27 -4.15
C PRO A 33 7.61 -1.53 -4.91
N THR A 34 7.77 -2.78 -5.35
CA THR A 34 8.89 -3.21 -6.20
C THR A 34 8.39 -3.56 -7.60
N SER A 35 9.30 -3.89 -8.52
CA SER A 35 8.92 -4.37 -9.85
C SER A 35 8.00 -5.61 -9.80
N SER A 36 8.20 -6.52 -8.83
CA SER A 36 7.32 -7.68 -8.67
C SER A 36 5.93 -7.29 -8.16
N THR A 37 5.83 -6.26 -7.32
CA THR A 37 4.55 -5.68 -6.91
C THR A 37 3.77 -5.15 -8.12
N LEU A 38 4.43 -4.44 -9.04
CA LEU A 38 3.79 -3.90 -10.24
C LEU A 38 3.41 -4.99 -11.24
N GLU A 39 4.23 -6.02 -11.38
CA GLU A 39 3.87 -7.22 -12.16
C GLU A 39 2.66 -7.93 -11.57
N ARG A 40 2.59 -8.05 -10.24
CA ARG A 40 1.42 -8.61 -9.56
C ARG A 40 0.16 -7.78 -9.82
N VAL A 41 0.25 -6.45 -9.75
CA VAL A 41 -0.86 -5.55 -10.12
C VAL A 41 -1.31 -5.79 -11.57
N ARG A 42 -0.36 -5.99 -12.49
CA ARG A 42 -0.66 -6.28 -13.91
C ARG A 42 -1.42 -7.60 -14.08
N GLU A 43 -1.08 -8.64 -13.33
CA GLU A 43 -1.81 -9.92 -13.34
C GLU A 43 -3.27 -9.75 -12.88
N LEU A 44 -3.53 -8.78 -12.00
CA LEU A 44 -4.86 -8.48 -11.46
C LEU A 44 -5.68 -7.55 -12.37
N ALA A 45 -5.12 -7.02 -13.46
CA ALA A 45 -5.78 -6.04 -14.34
C ALA A 45 -7.06 -6.55 -15.04
N GLY A 46 -7.35 -7.85 -14.96
CA GLY A 46 -8.60 -8.44 -15.44
C GLY A 46 -9.72 -8.52 -14.39
N LEU A 47 -9.43 -8.20 -13.12
CA LEU A 47 -10.40 -8.22 -12.02
C LEU A 47 -11.06 -6.85 -11.84
N SER A 48 -12.14 -6.82 -11.04
CA SER A 48 -12.64 -5.55 -10.54
C SER A 48 -11.60 -4.86 -9.66
N ALA A 49 -11.67 -3.52 -9.57
CA ALA A 49 -10.77 -2.75 -8.71
C ALA A 49 -10.88 -3.21 -7.25
N GLU A 50 -12.09 -3.53 -6.78
CA GLU A 50 -12.34 -4.04 -5.44
C GLU A 50 -11.63 -5.38 -5.20
N GLU A 51 -11.81 -6.37 -6.09
CA GLU A 51 -11.13 -7.66 -5.95
C GLU A 51 -9.60 -7.56 -6.02
N ALA A 52 -9.08 -6.66 -6.88
CA ALA A 52 -7.65 -6.42 -6.97
C ALA A 52 -7.10 -5.84 -5.65
N VAL A 53 -7.79 -4.85 -5.06
CA VAL A 53 -7.44 -4.26 -3.76
C VAL A 53 -7.47 -5.33 -2.66
N GLU A 54 -8.53 -6.13 -2.60
CA GLU A 54 -8.69 -7.17 -1.58
C GLU A 54 -7.56 -8.21 -1.65
N ARG A 55 -7.17 -8.65 -2.85
CA ARG A 55 -6.06 -9.59 -3.02
C ARG A 55 -4.72 -8.98 -2.61
N LEU A 56 -4.44 -7.76 -3.05
CA LEU A 56 -3.22 -7.05 -2.67
C LEU A 56 -3.15 -6.77 -1.17
N ALA A 57 -4.26 -6.36 -0.56
CA ALA A 57 -4.34 -6.11 0.88
C ALA A 57 -4.01 -7.36 1.70
N ASN A 58 -4.54 -8.53 1.29
CA ASN A 58 -4.20 -9.81 1.91
C ASN A 58 -2.70 -10.16 1.82
N GLU A 59 -2.03 -9.79 0.72
CA GLU A 59 -0.59 -10.00 0.56
C GLU A 59 0.25 -9.00 1.39
N ILE A 60 -0.28 -7.80 1.65
CA ILE A 60 0.39 -6.71 2.37
C ILE A 60 0.20 -6.82 3.88
N VAL A 61 -0.93 -7.35 4.38
CA VAL A 61 -1.31 -7.28 5.80
C VAL A 61 -0.22 -7.80 6.75
N ASN A 62 0.48 -8.87 6.38
CA ASN A 62 1.53 -9.50 7.19
C ASN A 62 2.88 -8.73 7.14
N LYS A 63 2.95 -7.67 6.35
CA LYS A 63 4.13 -6.81 6.17
C LYS A 63 4.00 -5.49 6.94
N ILE A 64 2.92 -5.31 7.68
CA ILE A 64 2.61 -4.10 8.43
C ILE A 64 3.01 -4.25 9.90
N ALA A 65 3.64 -3.22 10.46
CA ALA A 65 3.91 -3.11 11.88
C ALA A 65 2.60 -2.77 12.62
N VAL A 66 2.03 -3.77 13.28
CA VAL A 66 0.69 -3.72 13.89
C VAL A 66 0.53 -2.55 14.88
N ASP A 67 1.51 -2.34 15.76
CA ASP A 67 1.45 -1.28 16.79
C ASP A 67 1.41 0.12 16.17
N VAL A 68 2.17 0.31 15.07
CA VAL A 68 2.23 1.60 14.37
C VAL A 68 0.96 1.81 13.56
N ALA A 69 0.41 0.77 12.93
CA ALA A 69 -0.86 0.85 12.22
C ALA A 69 -2.01 1.22 13.17
N ALA A 70 -2.09 0.59 14.35
CA ALA A 70 -3.10 0.87 15.36
C ALA A 70 -3.08 2.33 15.82
N GLU A 71 -1.89 2.89 16.04
CA GLU A 71 -1.71 4.30 16.40
C GLU A 71 -2.16 5.26 15.29
N VAL A 72 -1.71 5.00 14.06
CA VAL A 72 -1.97 5.88 12.90
C VAL A 72 -3.45 5.89 12.55
N VAL A 73 -4.07 4.71 12.47
CA VAL A 73 -5.48 4.57 12.08
C VAL A 73 -6.43 4.84 13.25
N ARG A 74 -5.93 4.82 14.50
CA ARG A 74 -6.70 4.99 15.74
C ARG A 74 -7.86 4.00 15.85
N ALA A 75 -7.56 2.73 15.57
CA ALA A 75 -8.51 1.62 15.59
C ALA A 75 -7.87 0.38 16.24
N PRO A 76 -8.67 -0.66 16.58
CA PRO A 76 -8.11 -1.93 17.05
C PRO A 76 -7.08 -2.49 16.07
N ALA A 77 -6.02 -3.11 16.61
CA ALA A 77 -4.85 -3.58 15.88
C ALA A 77 -5.17 -4.31 14.57
N GLU A 78 -6.06 -5.31 14.62
CA GLU A 78 -6.47 -6.10 13.45
C GLU A 78 -7.17 -5.23 12.40
N THR A 79 -8.13 -4.42 12.82
CA THR A 79 -8.86 -3.49 11.95
C THR A 79 -7.93 -2.44 11.32
N ALA A 80 -7.03 -1.87 12.12
CA ALA A 80 -6.08 -0.86 11.67
C ALA A 80 -5.11 -1.42 10.62
N THR A 81 -4.57 -2.60 10.88
CA THR A 81 -3.65 -3.30 9.96
C THR A 81 -4.34 -3.59 8.63
N TRP A 82 -5.58 -4.09 8.68
CA TRP A 82 -6.37 -4.36 7.48
C TRP A 82 -6.70 -3.10 6.69
N LEU A 83 -7.18 -2.04 7.34
CA LEU A 83 -7.50 -0.76 6.69
C LEU A 83 -6.28 -0.14 6.03
N LEU A 84 -5.13 -0.17 6.70
CA LEU A 84 -3.88 0.33 6.15
C LEU A 84 -3.41 -0.51 4.96
N ALA A 85 -3.52 -1.84 5.02
CA ALA A 85 -3.19 -2.72 3.91
C ALA A 85 -4.00 -2.38 2.65
N ARG A 86 -5.31 -2.10 2.80
CA ARG A 86 -6.16 -1.66 1.67
C ARG A 86 -5.73 -0.31 1.11
N ARG A 87 -5.32 0.64 1.95
CA ARG A 87 -4.81 1.95 1.51
C ARG A 87 -3.49 1.81 0.73
N ILE A 88 -2.58 0.95 1.19
CA ILE A 88 -1.33 0.64 0.47
C ILE A 88 -1.64 -0.07 -0.85
N ALA A 89 -2.58 -1.01 -0.88
CA ALA A 89 -3.01 -1.69 -2.10
C ALA A 89 -3.59 -0.71 -3.14
N LEU A 90 -4.42 0.24 -2.70
CA LEU A 90 -4.93 1.31 -3.56
C LEU A 90 -3.80 2.18 -4.12
N TRP A 91 -2.83 2.54 -3.28
CA TRP A 91 -1.64 3.27 -3.72
C TRP A 91 -0.84 2.51 -4.77
N TYR A 92 -0.67 1.19 -4.64
CA TYR A 92 -0.02 0.37 -5.67
C TYR A 92 -0.76 0.41 -7.02
N LEU A 93 -2.09 0.32 -6.99
CA LEU A 93 -2.91 0.40 -8.20
C LEU A 93 -2.78 1.78 -8.86
N GLN A 94 -2.83 2.85 -8.07
CA GLN A 94 -2.64 4.21 -8.57
C GLN A 94 -1.25 4.38 -9.19
N LEU A 95 -0.20 3.92 -8.51
CA LEU A 95 1.16 3.95 -9.01
C LEU A 95 1.31 3.16 -10.32
N ALA A 96 0.67 1.99 -10.43
CA ALA A 96 0.69 1.20 -11.65
C ALA A 96 0.00 1.91 -12.83
N VAL A 97 -1.05 2.69 -12.58
CA VAL A 97 -1.71 3.54 -13.59
C VAL A 97 -0.80 4.70 -14.00
N GLU A 98 -0.19 5.39 -13.02
CA GLU A 98 0.73 6.51 -13.25
C GLU A 98 1.97 6.09 -14.07
N LEU A 99 2.49 4.89 -13.82
CA LEU A 99 3.61 4.30 -14.55
C LEU A 99 3.20 3.64 -15.88
N GLY A 100 1.92 3.63 -16.23
CA GLY A 100 1.41 3.03 -17.47
C GLY A 100 1.45 1.50 -17.51
N VAL A 101 1.65 0.83 -16.35
CA VAL A 101 1.63 -0.63 -16.21
C VAL A 101 0.22 -1.19 -16.41
N VAL A 102 -0.79 -0.46 -15.96
CA VAL A 102 -2.21 -0.78 -16.16
C VAL A 102 -2.91 0.43 -16.77
N ARG A 103 -3.83 0.21 -17.72
CA ARG A 103 -4.68 1.27 -18.27
C ARG A 103 -6.02 1.27 -17.54
N THR A 104 -6.45 2.43 -17.06
CA THR A 104 -7.83 2.63 -16.65
C THR A 104 -8.73 2.53 -17.89
N ARG A 105 -9.52 1.45 -18.00
CA ARG A 105 -10.64 1.44 -18.94
C ARG A 105 -11.69 2.39 -18.38
N ARG A 106 -11.86 3.53 -19.06
CA ARG A 106 -12.97 4.46 -18.87
C ARG A 106 -14.27 3.87 -19.42
#